data_AF-A0A1V0AGZ4-F1
#
_entry.id   AF-A0A1V0AGZ4-F1
#
_cell.length_a   1.000
_cell.length_b   1.000
_cell.length_c   1.000
_cell.angle_alpha   90.00
_cell.angle_beta   90.00
_cell.angle_gamma   90.00
#
_symmetry.space_group_name_H-M   'P 1'
#
loop_
_entity.id
_entity.type
_entity.pdbx_description
1 polymer ?
#
loop_
_entity_poly.entity_id
_entity_poly.type
_entity_poly.pdbx_seq_one_letter_code
_entity_poly.pdbx_strand_id
1 'polypeptide(L)'
;MPVNDVEEHYRNIAGYFSETLCITWCQGLTLDEVAGVFGSGLDTGLRYNVAEAENAGFEAREEAGGVACSAMAGQLGPWVVVVEPEYGDTGSGHETLRELSAKDGRALNVYSGVNSHSLDYYRDARPLTTLQFLEWGEEPFHRQGDQPHLLDDLIGDFSGERAADFRAFALAVAERLTGVRLTHDWLFSKHRWLRWEDWD
;
A
#
# COMPACT_ATOMS: atom_id res chain seq x y z
N MET A 1 18.00 9.51 11.89
CA MET A 1 16.89 9.72 12.85
C MET A 1 16.85 8.51 13.77
N PRO A 2 16.55 8.66 15.07
CA PRO A 2 16.36 7.51 15.95
C PRO A 2 15.20 6.64 15.43
N VAL A 3 15.34 5.31 15.48
CA VAL A 3 14.31 4.35 15.04
C VAL A 3 12.92 4.64 15.65
N ASN A 4 12.90 5.10 16.91
CA ASN A 4 11.68 5.43 17.64
C ASN A 4 10.84 6.56 17.03
N ASP A 5 11.45 7.52 16.32
CA ASP A 5 10.74 8.65 15.70
C ASP A 5 9.95 8.21 14.46
N VAL A 6 10.51 7.29 13.67
CA VAL A 6 9.87 6.79 12.44
C VAL A 6 8.68 5.89 12.76
N GLU A 7 8.79 5.02 13.74
CA GLU A 7 7.68 4.15 14.14
C GLU A 7 6.55 4.93 14.81
N GLU A 8 6.86 5.90 15.67
CA GLU A 8 5.83 6.75 16.26
C GLU A 8 5.09 7.57 15.19
N HIS A 9 5.83 8.10 14.21
CA HIS A 9 5.22 8.73 13.03
C HIS A 9 4.25 7.79 12.31
N TYR A 10 4.65 6.55 12.05
CA TYR A 10 3.79 5.62 11.32
C TYR A 10 2.67 5.00 12.15
N ARG A 11 2.76 4.98 13.48
CA ARG A 11 1.60 4.71 14.35
C ARG A 11 0.52 5.78 14.16
N ASN A 12 0.92 7.05 14.07
CA ASN A 12 -0.03 8.14 13.81
C ASN A 12 -0.64 8.05 12.40
N ILE A 13 0.18 7.74 11.38
CA ILE A 13 -0.31 7.53 10.00
C ILE A 13 -1.27 6.34 9.92
N ALA A 14 -0.91 5.20 10.51
CA ALA A 14 -1.74 4.00 10.49
C ALA A 14 -3.07 4.18 11.23
N GLY A 15 -3.12 5.09 12.20
CA GLY A 15 -4.33 5.44 12.95
C GLY A 15 -5.42 6.13 12.12
N TYR A 16 -5.12 6.61 10.91
CA TYR A 16 -6.14 7.15 9.99
C TYR A 16 -6.92 6.08 9.24
N PHE A 17 -6.54 4.81 9.35
CA PHE A 17 -7.17 3.71 8.62
C PHE A 17 -7.93 2.81 9.60
N SER A 18 -9.26 2.73 9.43
CA SER A 18 -10.20 2.06 10.33
C SER A 18 -9.89 0.56 10.48
N GLU A 19 -10.11 -0.21 9.42
CA GLU A 19 -10.07 -1.68 9.45
C GLU A 19 -9.03 -2.27 8.49
N THR A 20 -8.84 -1.64 7.33
CA THR A 20 -7.95 -2.11 6.29
C THR A 20 -6.99 -1.01 5.87
N LEU A 21 -5.80 -1.41 5.45
CA LEU A 21 -4.78 -0.53 4.90
C LEU A 21 -4.19 -1.22 3.68
N CYS A 22 -4.27 -0.58 2.51
CA CYS A 22 -3.53 -1.01 1.34
C CYS A 22 -2.84 0.20 0.71
N ILE A 23 -1.51 0.22 0.77
CA ILE A 23 -0.68 1.29 0.19
C ILE A 23 0.35 0.68 -0.75
N THR A 24 0.39 1.19 -1.97
CA THR A 24 1.29 0.71 -3.02
C THR A 24 2.18 1.84 -3.53
N TRP A 25 3.50 1.64 -3.45
CA TRP A 25 4.52 2.50 -4.05
C TRP A 25 4.95 1.90 -5.38
N CYS A 26 4.92 2.71 -6.44
CA CYS A 26 5.32 2.33 -7.79
C CYS A 26 6.42 3.27 -8.29
N GLN A 27 7.55 2.73 -8.75
CA GLN A 27 8.64 3.49 -9.36
C GLN A 27 8.87 3.00 -10.79
N GLY A 28 9.13 3.95 -11.70
CA GLY A 28 9.38 3.67 -13.12
C GLY A 28 8.14 3.86 -14.01
N LEU A 29 6.96 4.02 -13.42
CA LEU A 29 5.72 4.32 -14.11
C LEU A 29 5.24 5.74 -13.82
N THR A 30 4.56 6.33 -14.80
CA THR A 30 3.82 7.59 -14.63
C THR A 30 2.52 7.37 -13.84
N LEU A 31 1.95 8.44 -13.30
CA LEU A 31 0.64 8.38 -12.62
C LEU A 31 -0.47 7.82 -13.53
N ASP A 32 -0.45 8.15 -14.83
CA ASP A 32 -1.42 7.64 -15.80
C ASP A 32 -1.27 6.13 -16.04
N GLU A 33 -0.03 5.64 -16.13
CA GLU A 33 0.24 4.21 -16.27
C GLU A 33 -0.19 3.44 -15.02
N VAL A 34 0.10 3.95 -13.82
CA VAL A 34 -0.34 3.35 -12.55
C VAL A 34 -1.86 3.32 -12.48
N ALA A 35 -2.54 4.44 -12.80
CA ALA A 35 -3.99 4.50 -12.83
C ALA A 35 -4.60 3.47 -13.81
N GLY A 36 -3.95 3.24 -14.95
CA GLY A 36 -4.36 2.23 -15.93
C GLY A 36 -4.31 0.79 -15.38
N VAL A 37 -3.30 0.47 -14.56
CA VAL A 37 -3.16 -0.87 -13.94
C VAL A 37 -4.29 -1.15 -12.93
N PHE A 38 -4.70 -0.14 -12.15
CA PHE A 38 -5.85 -0.26 -11.23
C PHE A 38 -7.22 -0.26 -11.93
N GLY A 39 -7.27 -0.40 -13.26
CA GLY A 39 -8.53 -0.43 -14.02
C GLY A 39 -9.22 0.93 -14.17
N SER A 40 -8.63 2.02 -13.65
CA SER A 40 -9.17 3.36 -13.84
C SER A 40 -8.78 3.91 -15.22
N GLY A 41 -9.49 3.45 -16.25
CA GLY A 41 -9.24 3.79 -17.65
C GLY A 41 -9.41 5.27 -18.02
N LEU A 42 -9.83 6.15 -17.09
CA LEU A 42 -10.09 7.57 -17.36
C LEU A 42 -9.70 8.46 -16.17
N ASP A 43 -9.03 9.57 -16.45
CA ASP A 43 -8.93 10.68 -15.49
C ASP A 43 -10.31 11.33 -15.37
N THR A 44 -10.93 11.18 -14.20
CA THR A 44 -12.20 11.84 -13.88
C THR A 44 -12.01 13.34 -13.63
N GLY A 45 -10.75 13.81 -13.50
CA GLY A 45 -10.40 15.13 -13.01
C GLY A 45 -10.68 15.33 -11.52
N LEU A 46 -11.24 14.31 -10.85
CA LEU A 46 -11.57 14.36 -9.43
C LEU A 46 -10.30 14.18 -8.61
N ARG A 47 -10.18 15.01 -7.57
CA ARG A 47 -9.04 14.98 -6.67
C ARG A 47 -9.49 15.03 -5.23
N TYR A 48 -9.14 14.00 -4.48
CA TYR A 48 -9.56 13.77 -3.10
C TYR A 48 -8.36 13.66 -2.16
N ASN A 49 -8.54 14.11 -0.94
CA ASN A 49 -7.71 13.69 0.18
C ASN A 49 -8.22 12.33 0.74
N VAL A 50 -7.53 11.78 1.74
CA VAL A 50 -7.89 10.47 2.31
C VAL A 50 -9.34 10.39 2.80
N ALA A 51 -9.84 11.40 3.51
CA ALA A 51 -11.20 11.40 4.08
C ALA A 51 -12.28 11.56 3.00
N GLU A 52 -12.04 12.40 1.99
CA GLU A 52 -12.92 12.54 0.83
C GLU A 52 -12.97 11.25 0.01
N ALA A 53 -11.81 10.57 -0.17
CA ALA A 53 -11.72 9.31 -0.89
C ALA A 53 -12.40 8.16 -0.15
N GLU A 54 -12.29 8.09 1.17
CA GLU A 54 -12.99 7.12 2.01
C GLU A 54 -14.51 7.27 1.91
N ASN A 55 -15.03 8.49 2.09
CA ASN A 55 -16.47 8.75 1.97
C ASN A 55 -16.99 8.44 0.55
N ALA A 56 -16.27 8.89 -0.49
CA ALA A 56 -16.66 8.63 -1.87
C ALA A 56 -16.56 7.13 -2.24
N GLY A 57 -15.60 6.41 -1.66
CA GLY A 57 -15.45 4.97 -1.81
C GLY A 57 -16.63 4.21 -1.20
N PHE A 58 -17.05 4.60 0.01
CA PHE A 58 -18.23 4.05 0.67
C PHE A 58 -19.50 4.27 -0.17
N GLU A 59 -19.76 5.50 -0.61
CA GLU A 59 -20.90 5.84 -1.47
C GLU A 59 -20.88 5.06 -2.79
N ALA A 60 -19.72 5.01 -3.47
CA ALA A 60 -19.56 4.27 -4.70
C ALA A 60 -19.84 2.77 -4.53
N ARG A 61 -19.42 2.20 -3.40
CA ARG A 61 -19.63 0.78 -3.07
C ARG A 61 -21.10 0.49 -2.79
N GLU A 62 -21.79 1.35 -2.05
CA GLU A 62 -23.24 1.22 -1.83
C GLU A 62 -24.02 1.30 -3.17
N GLU A 63 -23.67 2.26 -4.03
CA GLU A 63 -24.30 2.43 -5.36
C GLU A 63 -24.08 1.21 -6.27
N ALA A 64 -22.88 0.63 -6.25
CA ALA A 64 -22.51 -0.51 -7.07
C ALA A 64 -22.97 -1.86 -6.49
N GLY A 65 -23.67 -1.88 -5.36
CA GLY A 65 -24.09 -3.14 -4.73
C GLY A 65 -22.93 -3.94 -4.14
N GLY A 66 -21.87 -3.26 -3.71
CA GLY A 66 -20.75 -3.86 -2.99
C GLY A 66 -19.48 -4.10 -3.80
N VAL A 67 -19.45 -3.79 -5.10
CA VAL A 67 -18.31 -4.15 -5.98
C VAL A 67 -17.41 -2.98 -6.37
N ALA A 68 -17.72 -1.74 -5.98
CA ALA A 68 -16.83 -0.64 -6.32
C ALA A 68 -15.60 -0.61 -5.39
N CYS A 69 -14.45 -0.37 -6.01
CA CYS A 69 -13.18 -0.11 -5.36
C CYS A 69 -12.69 1.29 -5.74
N SER A 70 -11.93 1.91 -4.85
CA SER A 70 -11.41 3.25 -5.08
C SER A 70 -10.04 3.44 -4.45
N ALA A 71 -9.31 4.45 -4.93
CA ALA A 71 -8.03 4.84 -4.36
C ALA A 71 -7.75 6.32 -4.59
N MET A 72 -6.78 6.83 -3.85
CA MET A 72 -6.10 8.08 -4.18
C MET A 72 -4.69 7.80 -4.67
N ALA A 73 -4.30 8.43 -5.77
CA ALA A 73 -2.99 8.23 -6.38
C ALA A 73 -2.27 9.57 -6.62
N GLY A 74 -1.02 9.66 -6.18
CA GLY A 74 -0.25 10.90 -6.25
C GLY A 74 1.26 10.67 -6.25
N GLN A 75 2.00 11.71 -6.63
CA GLN A 75 3.46 11.66 -6.61
C GLN A 75 3.99 11.84 -5.18
N LEU A 76 4.97 11.02 -4.79
CA LEU A 76 5.77 11.15 -3.59
C LEU A 76 7.25 10.91 -3.93
N GLY A 77 8.00 12.00 -4.17
CA GLY A 77 9.37 11.89 -4.65
C GLY A 77 9.43 11.18 -6.03
N PRO A 78 10.29 10.18 -6.24
CA PRO A 78 10.35 9.41 -7.50
C PRO A 78 9.29 8.29 -7.58
N TRP A 79 8.40 8.17 -6.60
CA TRP A 79 7.37 7.14 -6.54
C TRP A 79 5.98 7.73 -6.81
N VAL A 80 5.14 6.97 -7.51
CA VAL A 80 3.69 7.13 -7.45
C VAL A 80 3.19 6.30 -6.27
N VAL A 81 2.40 6.89 -5.39
CA VAL A 81 1.80 6.20 -4.25
C VAL A 81 0.30 6.12 -4.47
N VAL A 82 -0.23 4.91 -4.34
CA VAL A 82 -1.67 4.61 -4.36
C VAL A 82 -2.06 4.21 -2.95
N VAL A 83 -3.08 4.88 -2.41
CA VAL A 83 -3.70 4.53 -1.14
C VAL A 83 -5.13 4.12 -1.42
N GLU A 84 -5.42 2.87 -1.13
CA GLU A 84 -6.74 2.29 -1.16
C GLU A 84 -7.35 2.44 0.24
N PRO A 85 -8.38 3.29 0.42
CA PRO A 85 -9.16 3.34 1.65
C PRO A 85 -9.99 2.05 1.80
N GLU A 86 -10.89 2.03 2.80
CA GLU A 86 -11.69 0.86 3.19
C GLU A 86 -12.19 0.03 1.97
N TYR A 87 -12.01 -1.30 2.06
CA TYR A 87 -12.39 -2.31 1.05
C TYR A 87 -11.52 -2.42 -0.21
N GLY A 88 -10.50 -1.57 -0.41
CA GLY A 88 -9.56 -1.74 -1.52
C GLY A 88 -8.34 -2.58 -1.13
N ASP A 89 -8.03 -3.60 -1.93
CA ASP A 89 -6.85 -4.45 -1.80
C ASP A 89 -6.22 -4.82 -3.14
N THR A 90 -6.65 -4.17 -4.24
CA THR A 90 -6.18 -4.44 -5.61
C THR A 90 -4.66 -4.29 -5.70
N GLY A 91 -4.06 -3.34 -4.98
CA GLY A 91 -2.62 -3.12 -4.92
C GLY A 91 -1.82 -4.27 -4.28
N SER A 92 -2.48 -5.12 -3.50
CA SER A 92 -1.88 -6.34 -2.91
C SER A 92 -1.91 -7.54 -3.87
N GLY A 93 -2.67 -7.44 -4.97
CA GLY A 93 -2.80 -8.50 -5.97
C GLY A 93 -1.48 -8.80 -6.69
N HIS A 94 -1.15 -10.09 -6.82
CA HIS A 94 0.08 -10.54 -7.48
C HIS A 94 0.21 -10.02 -8.92
N GLU A 95 -0.86 -10.06 -9.71
CA GLU A 95 -0.82 -9.57 -11.10
C GLU A 95 -0.67 -8.05 -11.14
N THR A 96 -1.39 -7.31 -10.29
CA THR A 96 -1.21 -5.86 -10.13
C THR A 96 0.25 -5.51 -9.83
N LEU A 97 0.88 -6.18 -8.86
CA LEU A 97 2.27 -5.94 -8.50
C LEU A 97 3.27 -6.32 -9.60
N ARG A 98 2.99 -7.37 -10.38
CA ARG A 98 3.80 -7.71 -11.55
C ARG A 98 3.72 -6.64 -12.62
N GLU A 99 2.53 -6.12 -12.91
CA GLU A 99 2.34 -5.05 -13.88
C GLU A 99 2.98 -3.74 -13.42
N LEU A 100 2.79 -3.35 -12.16
CA LEU A 100 3.36 -2.13 -11.58
C LEU A 100 4.90 -2.14 -11.51
N SER A 101 5.50 -3.33 -11.42
CA SER A 101 6.96 -3.53 -11.41
C SER A 101 7.53 -3.91 -12.77
N ALA A 102 6.74 -3.88 -13.84
CA ALA A 102 7.23 -4.10 -15.20
C ALA A 102 8.11 -2.94 -15.69
N LYS A 103 8.71 -3.09 -16.88
CA LYS A 103 9.55 -2.06 -17.56
C LYS A 103 10.71 -1.53 -16.68
N ASP A 104 11.45 -2.43 -16.04
CA ASP A 104 12.52 -2.10 -15.08
C ASP A 104 12.06 -1.31 -13.84
N GLY A 105 10.75 -1.36 -13.56
CA GLY A 105 10.09 -0.71 -12.44
C GLY A 105 10.19 -1.49 -11.13
N ARG A 106 9.67 -0.87 -10.06
CA ARG A 106 9.59 -1.46 -8.72
C ARG A 106 8.20 -1.22 -8.16
N ALA A 107 7.65 -2.22 -7.51
CA ALA A 107 6.41 -2.10 -6.75
C ALA A 107 6.64 -2.58 -5.32
N LEU A 108 6.16 -1.81 -4.34
CA LEU A 108 6.11 -2.19 -2.94
C LEU A 108 4.67 -2.03 -2.49
N ASN A 109 4.08 -3.05 -1.89
CA ASN A 109 2.77 -2.96 -1.26
C ASN A 109 2.87 -3.26 0.23
N VAL A 110 2.10 -2.51 1.02
CA VAL A 110 1.79 -2.80 2.40
C VAL A 110 0.29 -3.04 2.48
N TYR A 111 -0.07 -4.27 2.79
CA TYR A 111 -1.45 -4.66 3.04
C TYR A 111 -1.65 -5.07 4.49
N SER A 112 -2.72 -4.60 5.10
CA SER A 112 -3.15 -5.02 6.43
C SER A 112 -4.67 -5.09 6.47
N GLY A 113 -5.21 -6.27 6.19
CA GLY A 113 -6.62 -6.60 6.33
C GLY A 113 -6.98 -7.05 7.75
N VAL A 114 -8.16 -7.69 7.87
CA VAL A 114 -8.69 -8.20 9.15
C VAL A 114 -7.90 -9.43 9.64
N ASN A 115 -7.53 -10.32 8.72
CA ASN A 115 -6.90 -11.62 9.04
C ASN A 115 -5.59 -11.88 8.27
N SER A 116 -5.17 -10.93 7.44
CA SER A 116 -4.01 -11.08 6.57
C SER A 116 -3.26 -9.76 6.50
N HIS A 117 -1.94 -9.85 6.60
CA HIS A 117 -1.04 -8.72 6.62
C HIS A 117 0.16 -9.08 5.77
N SER A 118 0.53 -8.23 4.82
CA SER A 118 1.69 -8.49 3.97
C SER A 118 2.49 -7.24 3.65
N LEU A 119 3.79 -7.46 3.44
CA LEU A 119 4.68 -6.51 2.80
C LEU A 119 5.31 -7.20 1.59
N ASP A 120 4.98 -6.70 0.41
CA ASP A 120 5.28 -7.32 -0.86
C ASP A 120 6.21 -6.41 -1.68
N TYR A 121 7.36 -6.93 -2.11
CA TYR A 121 8.32 -6.18 -2.90
C TYR A 121 8.65 -6.88 -4.21
N TYR A 122 8.37 -6.20 -5.30
CA TYR A 122 8.50 -6.66 -6.67
C TYR A 122 9.46 -5.79 -7.47
N ARG A 123 10.17 -6.42 -8.39
CA ARG A 123 11.00 -5.76 -9.39
C ARG A 123 11.02 -6.61 -10.65
N ASP A 124 11.01 -5.97 -11.81
CA ASP A 124 11.07 -6.64 -13.11
C ASP A 124 9.97 -7.70 -13.29
N ALA A 125 8.74 -7.37 -12.85
CA ALA A 125 7.57 -8.26 -12.83
C ALA A 125 7.76 -9.57 -12.02
N ARG A 126 8.67 -9.56 -11.02
CA ARG A 126 8.95 -10.74 -10.18
C ARG A 126 8.86 -10.41 -8.69
N PRO A 127 8.31 -11.32 -7.87
CA PRO A 127 8.34 -11.19 -6.42
C PRO A 127 9.77 -11.39 -5.92
N LEU A 128 10.39 -10.32 -5.42
CA LEU A 128 11.69 -10.44 -4.75
C LEU A 128 11.49 -10.95 -3.33
N THR A 129 10.60 -10.33 -2.57
CA THR A 129 10.23 -10.82 -1.25
C THR A 129 8.79 -10.50 -0.92
N THR A 130 8.14 -11.45 -0.25
CA THR A 130 6.83 -11.29 0.38
C THR A 130 7.00 -11.67 1.85
N LEU A 131 6.62 -10.76 2.74
CA LEU A 131 6.55 -11.00 4.18
C LEU A 131 5.08 -11.09 4.55
N GLN A 132 4.59 -12.29 4.83
CA GLN A 132 3.23 -12.48 5.34
C GLN A 132 3.29 -12.54 6.86
N PHE A 133 2.65 -11.59 7.52
CA PHE A 133 2.51 -11.55 8.98
C PHE A 133 1.28 -12.34 9.41
N LEU A 134 1.51 -13.30 10.29
CA LEU A 134 0.47 -14.16 10.86
C LEU A 134 0.29 -13.77 12.32
N GLU A 135 -0.86 -13.16 12.64
CA GLU A 135 -1.20 -12.91 14.04
C GLU A 135 -1.22 -14.26 14.79
N TRP A 136 -0.53 -14.34 15.94
CA TRP A 136 -0.44 -15.54 16.78
C TRP A 136 0.41 -16.72 16.24
N GLY A 137 1.27 -16.50 15.25
CA GLY A 137 2.26 -17.50 14.79
C GLY A 137 3.47 -17.66 15.72
N GLU A 138 4.15 -18.82 15.68
CA GLU A 138 5.43 -19.04 16.38
C GLU A 138 6.57 -18.20 15.77
N GLU A 139 6.52 -17.95 14.46
CA GLU A 139 7.35 -17.00 13.76
C GLU A 139 6.50 -15.82 13.27
N PRO A 140 6.96 -14.57 13.41
CA PRO A 140 6.15 -13.39 13.06
C PRO A 140 5.90 -13.28 11.55
N PHE A 141 6.79 -13.83 10.71
CA PHE A 141 6.67 -13.71 9.25
C PHE A 141 6.93 -15.02 8.52
N HIS A 142 6.00 -15.38 7.63
CA HIS A 142 6.27 -16.33 6.56
C HIS A 142 6.88 -15.58 5.36
N ARG A 143 8.04 -16.02 4.88
CA ARG A 143 8.81 -15.34 3.83
C ARG A 143 8.78 -16.13 2.52
N GLN A 144 8.54 -15.43 1.42
CA GLN A 144 8.53 -16.01 0.07
C GLN A 144 9.22 -15.07 -0.93
N GLY A 145 9.41 -15.54 -2.17
CA GLY A 145 10.00 -14.76 -3.28
C GLY A 145 11.38 -15.26 -3.70
N ASP A 146 11.95 -14.60 -4.71
CA ASP A 146 13.28 -14.93 -5.24
C ASP A 146 14.42 -14.63 -4.26
N GLN A 147 14.21 -13.71 -3.34
CA GLN A 147 15.15 -13.22 -2.34
C GLN A 147 14.43 -12.99 -0.99
N PRO A 148 13.96 -14.05 -0.31
CA PRO A 148 13.07 -13.95 0.85
C PRO A 148 13.68 -13.22 2.06
N HIS A 149 14.99 -13.04 2.09
CA HIS A 149 15.75 -12.36 3.16
C HIS A 149 16.20 -10.94 2.78
N LEU A 150 15.76 -10.43 1.63
CA LEU A 150 16.22 -9.15 1.07
C LEU A 150 16.00 -7.96 2.02
N LEU A 151 14.99 -8.04 2.89
CA LEU A 151 14.62 -6.95 3.79
C LEU A 151 15.08 -7.16 5.23
N ASP A 152 15.83 -8.22 5.54
CA ASP A 152 16.18 -8.57 6.93
C ASP A 152 16.90 -7.41 7.67
N ASP A 153 17.82 -6.71 7.00
CA ASP A 153 18.50 -5.53 7.55
C ASP A 153 17.56 -4.34 7.81
N LEU A 154 16.44 -4.24 7.07
CA LEU A 154 15.44 -3.18 7.24
C LEU A 154 14.38 -3.54 8.28
N ILE A 155 14.10 -4.83 8.46
CA ILE A 155 13.18 -5.38 9.45
C ILE A 155 13.78 -5.23 10.86
N GLY A 156 15.06 -5.59 11.03
CA GLY A 156 15.69 -5.59 12.36
C GLY A 156 14.99 -6.52 13.34
N ASP A 157 14.99 -6.16 14.62
CA ASP A 157 14.41 -6.98 15.71
C ASP A 157 12.90 -6.71 15.89
N PHE A 158 12.11 -6.79 14.82
CA PHE A 158 10.65 -6.61 14.93
C PHE A 158 10.06 -7.63 15.93
N SER A 159 9.42 -7.12 16.98
CA SER A 159 8.80 -7.91 18.04
C SER A 159 7.32 -7.60 18.22
N GLY A 160 6.67 -7.02 17.20
CA GLY A 160 5.24 -6.69 17.26
C GLY A 160 4.39 -7.95 17.21
N GLU A 161 3.31 -7.96 18.00
CA GLU A 161 2.42 -9.13 18.13
C GLU A 161 1.04 -8.87 17.51
N ARG A 162 0.73 -7.62 17.15
CA ARG A 162 -0.61 -7.20 16.70
C ARG A 162 -0.57 -6.54 15.33
N ALA A 163 -1.70 -6.55 14.63
CA ALA A 163 -1.89 -5.86 13.35
C ALA A 163 -1.47 -4.37 13.37
N ALA A 164 -1.79 -3.65 14.45
CA ALA A 164 -1.42 -2.24 14.58
C ALA A 164 0.12 -2.04 14.63
N ASP A 165 0.83 -2.96 15.29
CA ASP A 165 2.29 -2.94 15.33
C ASP A 165 2.86 -3.25 13.94
N PHE A 166 2.25 -4.20 13.22
CA PHE A 166 2.61 -4.51 11.85
C PHE A 166 2.45 -3.31 10.91
N ARG A 167 1.32 -2.57 10.95
CA ARG A 167 1.11 -1.41 10.05
C ARG A 167 2.21 -0.37 10.19
N ALA A 168 2.49 0.06 11.42
CA ALA A 168 3.51 1.07 11.67
C ALA A 168 4.91 0.58 11.24
N PHE A 169 5.21 -0.68 11.53
CA PHE A 169 6.44 -1.33 11.13
C PHE A 169 6.61 -1.42 9.61
N ALA A 170 5.59 -1.94 8.89
CA ALA A 170 5.63 -2.13 7.46
C ALA A 170 5.81 -0.79 6.71
N LEU A 171 5.14 0.27 7.18
CA LEU A 171 5.34 1.62 6.65
C LEU A 171 6.75 2.17 6.95
N ALA A 172 7.32 1.85 8.11
CA ALA A 172 8.71 2.22 8.43
C ALA A 172 9.71 1.48 7.51
N VAL A 173 9.49 0.19 7.24
CA VAL A 173 10.28 -0.57 6.26
C VAL A 173 10.12 0.04 4.86
N ALA A 174 8.90 0.43 4.48
CA ALA A 174 8.62 1.09 3.21
C ALA A 174 9.42 2.40 3.06
N GLU A 175 9.45 3.26 4.07
CA GLU A 175 10.27 4.48 4.04
C GLU A 175 11.76 4.17 3.87
N ARG A 176 12.29 3.20 4.62
CA ARG A 176 13.71 2.83 4.54
C ARG A 176 14.08 2.27 3.16
N LEU A 177 13.20 1.46 2.57
CA LEU A 177 13.41 0.85 1.26
C LEU A 177 13.28 1.87 0.12
N THR A 178 12.27 2.73 0.17
CA THR A 178 11.93 3.68 -0.90
C THR A 178 12.72 4.99 -0.81
N GLY A 179 13.23 5.32 0.37
CA GLY A 179 13.86 6.59 0.68
C GLY A 179 12.88 7.78 0.75
N VAL A 180 11.56 7.53 0.72
CA VAL A 180 10.53 8.57 0.80
C VAL A 180 9.63 8.38 2.01
N ARG A 181 9.29 9.50 2.67
CA ARG A 181 8.44 9.51 3.86
C ARG A 181 7.02 9.87 3.48
N LEU A 182 6.07 8.99 3.78
CA LEU A 182 4.64 9.30 3.66
C LEU A 182 4.23 10.17 4.86
N THR A 183 3.77 11.39 4.59
CA THR A 183 3.45 12.38 5.62
C THR A 183 1.95 12.61 5.77
N HIS A 184 1.56 13.18 6.91
CA HIS A 184 0.21 13.69 7.11
C HIS A 184 -0.17 14.70 6.01
N ASP A 185 0.71 15.66 5.72
CA ASP A 185 0.47 16.66 4.68
C ASP A 185 0.20 16.03 3.31
N TRP A 186 0.89 14.93 2.99
CA TRP A 186 0.60 14.17 1.78
C TRP A 186 -0.79 13.55 1.84
N LEU A 187 -1.15 12.79 2.89
CA LEU A 187 -2.47 12.14 3.00
C LEU A 187 -3.65 13.10 2.96
N PHE A 188 -3.47 14.31 3.51
CA PHE A 188 -4.52 15.33 3.58
C PHE A 188 -4.50 16.32 2.39
N SER A 189 -3.55 16.17 1.47
CA SER A 189 -3.56 16.88 0.18
C SER A 189 -4.48 16.18 -0.83
N LYS A 190 -4.92 16.92 -1.85
CA LYS A 190 -5.80 16.37 -2.91
C LYS A 190 -4.99 15.68 -4.02
N HIS A 191 -5.16 14.37 -4.12
CA HIS A 191 -4.55 13.49 -5.13
C HIS A 191 -5.59 13.00 -6.12
N ARG A 192 -5.16 12.42 -7.24
CA ARG A 192 -6.11 11.90 -8.24
C ARG A 192 -6.94 10.79 -7.61
N TRP A 193 -8.26 10.87 -7.75
CA TRP A 193 -9.14 9.80 -7.30
C TRP A 193 -9.34 8.78 -8.41
N LEU A 194 -9.17 7.51 -8.07
CA LEU A 194 -9.35 6.36 -8.94
C LEU A 194 -10.59 5.60 -8.46
N ARG A 195 -11.40 5.10 -9.40
CA ARG A 195 -12.55 4.23 -9.15
C ARG A 195 -12.60 3.15 -10.21
N TRP A 196 -12.86 1.92 -9.79
CA TRP A 196 -13.09 0.78 -10.66
C TRP A 196 -14.13 -0.15 -10.03
N GLU A 197 -14.62 -1.11 -10.80
CA GLU A 197 -15.47 -2.18 -10.30
C GLU A 197 -14.60 -3.43 -10.17
N ASP A 198 -14.66 -4.05 -9.00
CA ASP A 198 -13.98 -5.29 -8.66
C ASP A 198 -14.99 -6.43 -8.83
N TRP A 199 -15.03 -6.95 -10.05
CA TRP A 199 -15.79 -8.15 -10.38
C TRP A 199 -14.85 -9.33 -10.24
N ASP A 200 -14.79 -9.91 -9.04
CA ASP A 200 -14.16 -11.24 -8.83
C ASP A 200 -14.58 -12.26 -9.91
#